data_AF-A0A3A6H4P6-F1
#
_entry.id   AF-A0A3A6H4P6-F1
#
_cell.length_a   1.000
_cell.length_b   1.000
_cell.length_c   1.000
_cell.angle_alpha   90.00
_cell.angle_beta   90.00
_cell.angle_gamma   90.00
#
_symmetry.space_group_name_H-M   'P 1'
#
loop_
_entity.id
_entity.type
_entity.pdbx_description
1 polymer ?
#
loop_
_entity_poly.entity_id
_entity_poly.type
_entity_poly.pdbx_seq_one_letter_code
_entity_poly.pdbx_strand_id
1 'polypeptide(L)'
;MPMTHIKQAYDAACYYDGKLLGRCTVADSEAYSLLMKECGGEAVRVLREYPYLSPELKAILEKAALMQADRQRTGGMFHEPESSPWGKVQTCDTLCPGVFLVSTASHGGTMVAKEVAAVLSTAAKKCGFQRNGYICFEEDAQESVVLRELLDKKLWKIPDRIKDKEKFEENINQSIRQYNPDYWRARQAGREAAVEGKRPLPAKETAR
;
A
#
# COMPACT_ATOMS: atom_id res chain seq x y z
N MET A 1 9.33 -34.01 41.96
CA MET A 1 10.21 -33.65 40.83
C MET A 1 9.72 -32.32 40.27
N PRO A 2 10.48 -31.22 40.35
CA PRO A 2 10.04 -29.96 39.78
C PRO A 2 10.11 -30.06 38.25
N MET A 3 8.98 -29.87 37.57
CA MET A 3 8.94 -29.70 36.12
C MET A 3 9.62 -28.38 35.80
N THR A 4 10.86 -28.45 35.33
CA THR A 4 11.55 -27.32 34.72
C THR A 4 10.78 -26.93 33.46
N HIS A 5 10.06 -25.81 33.51
CA HIS A 5 9.57 -25.15 32.31
C HIS A 5 10.78 -24.66 31.51
N ILE A 6 11.29 -25.51 30.63
CA ILE A 6 12.22 -25.13 29.57
C ILE A 6 11.44 -24.14 28.71
N LYS A 7 11.80 -22.85 28.78
CA LYS A 7 11.31 -21.86 27.82
C LYS A 7 11.76 -22.36 26.45
N GLN A 8 10.82 -22.74 25.58
CA GLN A 8 11.12 -23.06 24.18
C GLN A 8 11.87 -21.86 23.59
N ALA A 9 13.11 -22.09 23.17
CA ALA A 9 13.90 -21.08 22.51
C ALA A 9 13.35 -20.91 21.08
N TYR A 10 12.98 -19.67 20.75
CA TYR A 10 12.53 -19.29 19.42
C TYR A 10 13.73 -19.02 18.53
N ASP A 11 14.33 -20.09 18.01
CA ASP A 11 15.59 -20.04 17.25
C ASP A 11 15.39 -19.93 15.73
N ALA A 12 14.14 -19.83 15.25
CA ALA A 12 13.80 -19.69 13.84
C ALA A 12 12.88 -18.50 13.54
N ALA A 13 12.84 -18.09 12.28
CA ALA A 13 12.02 -16.99 11.78
C ALA A 13 11.35 -17.38 10.46
N CYS A 14 10.04 -17.18 10.37
CA CYS A 14 9.28 -17.43 9.15
C CYS A 14 9.06 -16.15 8.37
N TYR A 15 9.19 -16.25 7.05
CA TYR A 15 9.05 -15.15 6.11
C TYR A 15 8.00 -15.47 5.04
N TYR A 16 7.37 -14.42 4.53
CA TYR A 16 6.54 -14.48 3.33
C TYR A 16 6.81 -13.23 2.50
N ASP A 17 7.12 -13.42 1.22
CA ASP A 17 7.42 -12.32 0.29
C ASP A 17 8.52 -11.37 0.81
N GLY A 18 9.59 -11.95 1.37
CA GLY A 18 10.71 -11.21 1.98
C GLY A 18 10.40 -10.51 3.32
N LYS A 19 9.15 -10.54 3.80
CA LYS A 19 8.74 -9.91 5.08
C LYS A 19 8.69 -10.93 6.22
N LEU A 20 9.23 -10.53 7.37
CA LEU A 20 9.21 -11.34 8.59
C LEU A 20 7.78 -11.44 9.15
N LEU A 21 7.26 -12.66 9.29
CA LEU A 21 5.93 -12.91 9.84
C LEU A 21 5.96 -13.12 11.36
N GLY A 22 7.01 -13.78 11.85
CA GLY A 22 7.16 -14.11 13.27
C GLY A 22 8.36 -15.01 13.51
N ARG A 23 8.69 -15.15 14.81
CA ARG A 23 9.67 -16.13 15.27
C ARG A 23 8.95 -17.37 15.80
N CYS A 24 9.50 -18.54 15.55
CA CYS A 24 8.93 -19.81 15.94
C CYS A 24 10.05 -20.81 16.25
N THR A 25 9.68 -22.04 16.62
CA THR A 25 10.67 -23.11 16.79
C THR A 25 11.20 -23.57 15.44
N VAL A 26 12.35 -24.25 15.42
CA VAL A 26 12.89 -24.84 14.17
C VAL A 26 11.88 -25.80 13.54
N ALA A 27 11.22 -26.62 14.35
CA ALA A 27 10.18 -27.55 13.90
C ALA A 27 8.98 -26.83 13.26
N ASP A 28 8.52 -25.71 13.85
CA ASP A 28 7.43 -24.91 13.27
C ASP A 28 7.85 -24.24 11.96
N SER A 29 9.12 -23.83 11.82
CA SER A 29 9.66 -23.21 10.61
C SER A 29 9.73 -24.21 9.45
N GLU A 30 10.15 -25.45 9.74
CA GLU A 30 10.13 -26.56 8.79
C GLU A 30 8.69 -26.93 8.40
N ALA A 31 7.79 -27.03 9.38
CA ALA A 31 6.37 -27.30 9.17
C ALA A 31 5.71 -26.21 8.32
N TYR A 32 5.98 -24.93 8.60
CA TYR A 32 5.53 -23.80 7.78
C TYR A 32 5.94 -23.99 6.31
N SER A 33 7.22 -24.28 6.07
CA SER A 33 7.76 -24.42 4.72
C SER A 33 7.14 -25.59 3.97
N LEU A 34 6.97 -26.73 4.65
CA LEU A 34 6.35 -27.93 4.08
C LEU A 34 4.87 -27.72 3.77
N LEU A 35 4.10 -27.26 4.75
CA LEU A 35 2.64 -27.06 4.63
C LEU A 35 2.31 -26.01 3.58
N MET A 36 3.06 -24.91 3.54
CA MET A 36 2.91 -23.91 2.49
C MET A 36 3.15 -24.52 1.11
N LYS A 37 4.17 -25.39 0.95
CA LYS A 37 4.41 -26.08 -0.33
C LYS A 37 3.27 -27.04 -0.71
N GLU A 38 2.80 -27.86 0.22
CA GLU A 38 1.69 -28.81 0.00
C GLU A 38 0.37 -28.10 -0.35
N CYS A 39 0.13 -26.94 0.26
CA CYS A 39 -1.04 -26.12 0.00
C CYS A 39 -0.88 -25.17 -1.19
N GLY A 40 0.11 -25.38 -2.07
CA GLY A 40 0.30 -24.55 -3.27
C GLY A 40 0.68 -23.10 -2.97
N GLY A 41 1.24 -22.85 -1.79
CA GLY A 41 1.58 -21.53 -1.28
C GLY A 41 0.42 -20.79 -0.62
N GLU A 42 -0.77 -21.38 -0.47
CA GLU A 42 -1.94 -20.70 0.12
C GLU A 42 -2.06 -20.93 1.62
N ALA A 43 -1.81 -19.89 2.42
CA ALA A 43 -1.84 -19.97 3.89
C ALA A 43 -3.28 -20.22 4.42
N VAL A 44 -4.30 -19.68 3.75
CA VAL A 44 -5.71 -19.95 4.08
C VAL A 44 -6.04 -21.44 3.94
N ARG A 45 -5.48 -22.09 2.92
CA ARG A 45 -5.67 -23.52 2.68
C ARG A 45 -4.99 -24.36 3.77
N VAL A 46 -3.78 -23.98 4.20
CA VAL A 46 -3.10 -24.62 5.33
C VAL A 46 -3.96 -24.54 6.60
N LEU A 47 -4.45 -23.35 6.95
CA LEU A 47 -5.28 -23.13 8.15
C LEU A 47 -6.58 -23.94 8.13
N ARG A 48 -7.10 -24.26 6.94
CA ARG A 48 -8.32 -25.05 6.76
C ARG A 48 -8.05 -26.55 6.82
N GLU A 49 -6.99 -27.02 6.19
CA GLU A 49 -6.67 -28.45 6.03
C GLU A 49 -5.93 -29.02 7.24
N TYR A 50 -5.24 -28.19 8.03
CA TYR A 50 -4.45 -28.60 9.18
C TYR A 50 -4.93 -27.90 10.46
N PRO A 51 -5.89 -28.48 11.20
CA PRO A 51 -6.49 -27.84 12.39
C PRO A 51 -5.60 -27.90 13.65
N TYR A 52 -4.60 -28.79 13.67
CA TYR A 52 -3.75 -29.04 14.84
C TYR A 52 -2.37 -28.37 14.69
N LEU A 53 -2.38 -27.05 14.56
CA LEU A 53 -1.16 -26.24 14.50
C LEU A 53 -0.77 -25.73 15.88
N SER A 54 0.53 -25.52 16.12
CA SER A 54 0.99 -24.77 17.29
C SER A 54 0.41 -23.34 17.26
N PRO A 55 0.16 -22.70 18.43
CA PRO A 55 -0.32 -21.32 18.47
C PRO A 55 0.54 -20.35 17.68
N GLU A 56 1.86 -20.54 17.71
CA GLU A 56 2.85 -19.70 17.04
C GLU A 56 2.81 -19.87 15.52
N LEU A 57 2.77 -21.11 15.03
CA LEU A 57 2.66 -21.40 13.60
C LEU A 57 1.32 -20.93 13.04
N LYS A 58 0.24 -21.12 13.79
CA LYS A 58 -1.09 -20.62 13.42
C LYS A 58 -1.09 -19.10 13.25
N ALA A 59 -0.50 -18.35 14.19
CA ALA A 59 -0.41 -16.90 14.10
C ALA A 59 0.44 -16.43 12.90
N ILE A 60 1.51 -17.16 12.57
CA ILE A 60 2.33 -16.89 11.37
C ILE A 60 1.51 -17.10 10.09
N LEU A 61 0.78 -18.21 10.00
CA LEU A 61 -0.06 -18.53 8.84
C LEU A 61 -1.25 -17.56 8.69
N GLU A 62 -1.85 -17.11 9.80
CA GLU A 62 -2.90 -16.07 9.76
C GLU A 62 -2.37 -14.75 9.19
N LYS A 63 -1.15 -14.34 9.57
CA LYS A 63 -0.51 -13.17 8.97
C LYS A 63 -0.22 -13.37 7.48
N ALA A 64 0.29 -14.54 7.09
CA ALA A 64 0.51 -14.88 5.69
C ALA A 64 -0.80 -14.84 4.89
N ALA A 65 -1.88 -15.39 5.44
CA ALA A 65 -3.21 -15.38 4.85
C ALA A 65 -3.78 -13.96 4.69
N LEU A 66 -3.59 -13.08 5.69
CA LEU A 66 -3.97 -11.67 5.59
C LEU A 66 -3.18 -10.96 4.49
N MET A 67 -1.87 -11.21 4.39
CA MET A 67 -1.03 -10.65 3.32
C MET A 67 -1.43 -11.18 1.93
N GLN A 68 -1.80 -12.46 1.83
CA GLN A 68 -2.29 -13.06 0.59
C GLN A 68 -3.66 -12.53 0.19
N ALA A 69 -4.58 -12.38 1.14
CA ALA A 69 -5.90 -11.80 0.91
C ALA A 69 -5.79 -10.32 0.52
N ASP A 70 -4.87 -9.58 1.16
CA ASP A 70 -4.55 -8.22 0.74
C ASP A 70 -3.97 -8.22 -0.67
N ARG A 71 -3.02 -9.11 -0.99
CA ARG A 71 -2.49 -9.29 -2.35
C ARG A 71 -3.55 -9.72 -3.37
N GLN A 72 -4.51 -10.57 -3.05
CA GLN A 72 -5.60 -10.93 -3.96
C GLN A 72 -6.58 -9.77 -4.15
N ARG A 73 -6.88 -9.02 -3.09
CA ARG A 73 -7.66 -7.78 -3.16
C ARG A 73 -6.92 -6.70 -3.96
N THR A 74 -5.59 -6.72 -3.95
CA THR A 74 -4.74 -5.65 -4.51
C THR A 74 -4.00 -5.97 -5.80
N GLY A 75 -3.88 -7.23 -6.22
CA GLY A 75 -2.83 -7.68 -7.13
C GLY A 75 -3.21 -8.77 -8.13
N GLY A 76 -4.51 -9.02 -8.37
CA GLY A 76 -4.93 -9.97 -9.42
C GLY A 76 -5.04 -9.37 -10.83
N MET A 77 -5.02 -8.04 -10.98
CA MET A 77 -5.42 -7.38 -12.23
C MET A 77 -4.38 -6.44 -12.85
N PHE A 78 -3.34 -6.06 -12.10
CA PHE A 78 -2.31 -5.12 -12.56
C PHE A 78 -0.93 -5.72 -12.37
N HIS A 79 -0.17 -5.82 -13.47
CA HIS A 79 1.22 -6.25 -13.47
C HIS A 79 2.13 -5.02 -13.31
N GLU A 80 3.23 -5.20 -12.58
CA GLU A 80 4.26 -4.17 -12.47
C GLU A 80 4.83 -3.87 -13.86
N PRO A 81 5.01 -2.59 -14.22
CA PRO A 81 5.48 -2.22 -15.55
C PRO A 81 6.98 -2.53 -15.70
N GLU A 82 7.36 -3.23 -16.77
CA GLU A 82 8.78 -3.47 -17.10
C GLU A 82 9.46 -2.23 -17.72
N SER A 83 8.66 -1.35 -18.31
CA SER A 83 9.12 -0.14 -19.00
C SER A 83 8.32 1.08 -18.55
N SER A 84 9.00 2.21 -18.40
CA SER A 84 8.39 3.50 -18.08
C SER A 84 8.73 4.56 -19.13
N PRO A 85 8.10 5.74 -19.10
CA PRO A 85 8.50 6.87 -19.94
C PRO A 85 9.96 7.30 -19.74
N TRP A 86 10.54 6.99 -18.58
CA TRP A 86 11.90 7.37 -18.15
C TRP A 86 12.94 6.29 -18.44
N GLY A 87 12.54 5.14 -19.01
CA GLY A 87 13.43 4.06 -19.40
C GLY A 87 13.03 2.71 -18.82
N LYS A 88 14.00 1.80 -18.75
CA LYS A 88 13.79 0.47 -18.16
C LYS A 88 13.62 0.61 -16.65
N VAL A 89 12.56 0.02 -16.11
CA VAL A 89 12.30 0.02 -14.66
C VAL A 89 13.37 -0.83 -13.96
N GLN A 90 13.99 -0.25 -12.94
CA GLN A 90 14.97 -0.92 -12.08
C GLN A 90 14.34 -1.36 -10.77
N THR A 91 13.50 -0.50 -10.18
CA THR A 91 12.73 -0.79 -8.97
C THR A 91 11.30 -0.32 -9.15
N CYS A 92 10.37 -1.09 -8.59
CA CYS A 92 8.94 -0.80 -8.61
C CYS A 92 8.36 -1.05 -7.22
N ASP A 93 7.82 0.00 -6.60
CA ASP A 93 7.04 -0.07 -5.37
C ASP A 93 5.56 0.09 -5.70
N THR A 94 4.74 -0.91 -5.37
CA THR A 94 3.29 -0.80 -5.53
C THR A 94 2.69 0.00 -4.36
N LEU A 95 2.22 1.22 -4.62
CA LEU A 95 1.61 2.09 -3.59
C LEU A 95 0.20 1.62 -3.23
N CYS A 96 -0.59 1.30 -4.25
CA CYS A 96 -1.89 0.64 -4.17
C CYS A 96 -2.15 -0.06 -5.52
N PRO A 97 -3.23 -0.86 -5.66
CA PRO A 97 -3.51 -1.61 -6.89
C PRO A 97 -3.48 -0.71 -8.14
N GLY A 98 -2.65 -1.06 -9.11
CA GLY A 98 -2.52 -0.31 -10.36
C GLY A 98 -1.81 1.05 -10.22
N VAL A 99 -1.21 1.36 -9.08
CA VAL A 99 -0.41 2.57 -8.86
C VAL A 99 1.00 2.19 -8.43
N PHE A 100 1.96 2.47 -9.31
CA PHE A 100 3.33 2.00 -9.23
C PHE A 100 4.28 3.18 -9.12
N LEU A 101 5.08 3.21 -8.06
CA LEU A 101 6.22 4.11 -7.91
C LEU A 101 7.43 3.43 -8.55
N VAL A 102 7.91 3.97 -9.66
CA VAL A 102 8.98 3.36 -10.45
C VAL A 102 10.25 4.21 -10.40
N SER A 103 11.39 3.55 -10.31
CA SER A 103 12.70 4.19 -10.49
C SER A 103 13.46 3.52 -11.62
N THR A 104 14.18 4.34 -12.37
CA THR A 104 15.04 3.98 -13.50
C THR A 104 16.44 4.50 -13.26
N ALA A 105 17.37 4.25 -14.19
CA ALA A 105 18.79 4.58 -14.02
C ALA A 105 19.09 6.07 -13.76
N SER A 106 18.22 6.98 -14.18
CA SER A 106 18.42 8.42 -14.02
C SER A 106 17.25 9.15 -13.37
N HIS A 107 16.05 8.59 -13.45
CA HIS A 107 14.83 9.28 -13.04
C HIS A 107 13.75 8.27 -12.63
N GLY A 108 12.55 8.74 -12.40
CA GLY A 108 11.45 7.92 -11.95
C GLY A 108 10.16 8.72 -11.91
N GLY A 109 9.20 8.13 -11.25
CA GLY A 109 7.93 8.76 -11.01
C GLY A 109 6.87 7.75 -10.68
N THR A 110 5.63 8.21 -10.68
CA THR A 110 4.48 7.37 -10.41
C THR A 110 3.71 7.07 -11.70
N MET A 111 3.41 5.79 -11.93
CA MET A 111 2.59 5.30 -13.04
C MET A 111 1.26 4.79 -12.49
N VAL A 112 0.15 5.36 -12.99
CA VAL A 112 -1.21 5.03 -12.58
C VAL A 112 -1.92 4.37 -13.75
N ALA A 113 -2.29 3.09 -13.61
CA ALA A 113 -3.02 2.36 -14.64
C ALA A 113 -4.37 3.05 -14.93
N LYS A 114 -4.73 3.14 -16.20
CA LYS A 114 -5.91 3.89 -16.66
C LYS A 114 -7.20 3.38 -16.01
N GLU A 115 -7.26 2.08 -15.75
CA GLU A 115 -8.38 1.39 -15.11
C GLU A 115 -8.60 1.85 -13.66
N VAL A 116 -7.54 2.27 -12.96
CA VAL A 116 -7.60 2.82 -11.61
C VAL A 116 -7.46 4.34 -11.56
N ALA A 117 -7.35 5.02 -12.70
CA ALA A 117 -7.24 6.48 -12.73
C ALA A 117 -8.46 7.19 -12.10
N ALA A 118 -9.58 6.49 -11.89
CA ALA A 118 -10.72 6.97 -11.11
C ALA A 118 -10.38 7.31 -9.65
N VAL A 119 -9.32 6.71 -9.07
CA VAL A 119 -8.89 7.07 -7.70
C VAL A 119 -8.34 8.48 -7.61
N LEU A 120 -7.92 9.08 -8.73
CA LEU A 120 -7.40 10.44 -8.77
C LEU A 120 -8.51 11.45 -9.05
N SER A 121 -8.41 12.64 -8.44
CA SER A 121 -9.24 13.77 -8.81
C SER A 121 -9.01 14.17 -10.27
N THR A 122 -10.00 14.82 -10.89
CA THR A 122 -9.86 15.36 -12.26
C THR A 122 -8.70 16.36 -12.36
N ALA A 123 -8.44 17.13 -11.31
CA ALA A 123 -7.31 18.04 -11.24
C ALA A 123 -5.98 17.28 -11.25
N ALA A 124 -5.85 16.23 -10.44
CA ALA A 124 -4.65 15.40 -10.42
C ALA A 124 -4.37 14.74 -11.78
N LYS A 125 -5.40 14.18 -12.44
CA LYS A 125 -5.22 13.55 -13.76
C LYS A 125 -4.68 14.51 -14.83
N LYS A 126 -4.94 15.82 -14.71
CA LYS A 126 -4.43 16.84 -15.64
C LYS A 126 -2.95 17.16 -15.44
N CYS A 127 -2.38 16.85 -14.26
CA CYS A 127 -0.95 17.05 -14.00
C CYS A 127 -0.08 16.03 -14.74
N GLY A 128 -0.57 14.80 -14.89
CA GLY A 128 0.18 13.73 -15.55
C GLY A 128 -0.01 13.70 -17.06
N PHE A 129 0.79 12.87 -17.73
CA PHE A 129 0.68 12.59 -19.17
C PHE A 129 0.39 11.12 -19.44
N GLN A 130 -0.28 10.81 -20.55
CA GLN A 130 -0.67 9.44 -20.86
C GLN A 130 0.41 8.71 -21.66
N ARG A 131 0.71 7.46 -21.29
CA ARG A 131 1.61 6.57 -22.04
C ARG A 131 1.30 5.11 -21.77
N ASN A 132 1.15 4.30 -22.82
CA ASN A 132 1.01 2.84 -22.76
C ASN A 132 -0.02 2.32 -21.75
N GLY A 133 -1.19 2.96 -21.64
CA GLY A 133 -2.24 2.56 -20.70
C GLY A 133 -2.09 3.11 -19.28
N TYR A 134 -1.09 3.97 -19.04
CA TYR A 134 -0.87 4.64 -17.76
C TYR A 134 -1.00 6.16 -17.88
N ILE A 135 -1.34 6.80 -16.77
CA ILE A 135 -1.06 8.22 -16.53
C ILE A 135 0.23 8.27 -15.71
N CYS A 136 1.24 8.95 -16.25
CA CYS A 136 2.58 9.02 -15.69
C CYS A 136 2.81 10.40 -15.07
N PHE A 137 3.47 10.41 -13.90
CA PHE A 137 3.74 11.57 -13.07
C PHE A 137 5.21 11.58 -12.71
N GLU A 138 5.94 12.61 -13.08
CA GLU A 138 7.38 12.69 -12.93
C GLU A 138 7.79 12.96 -11.47
N GLU A 139 8.84 12.28 -11.00
CA GLU A 139 9.35 12.36 -9.62
C GLU A 139 9.61 13.80 -9.17
N ASP A 140 10.24 14.61 -10.01
CA ASP A 140 10.66 15.98 -9.69
C ASP A 140 9.56 17.04 -9.83
N ALA A 141 8.37 16.64 -10.28
CA ALA A 141 7.28 17.57 -10.54
C ALA A 141 5.93 17.07 -10.04
N GLN A 142 5.37 16.00 -10.62
CA GLN A 142 3.96 15.63 -10.40
C GLN A 142 3.74 14.41 -9.51
N GLU A 143 4.78 13.66 -9.15
CA GLU A 143 4.65 12.49 -8.26
C GLU A 143 3.97 12.85 -6.93
N SER A 144 4.36 13.98 -6.34
CA SER A 144 3.81 14.45 -5.07
C SER A 144 2.28 14.64 -5.12
N VAL A 145 1.72 14.98 -6.30
CA VAL A 145 0.26 15.07 -6.52
C VAL A 145 -0.40 13.72 -6.27
N VAL A 146 0.15 12.64 -6.81
CA VAL A 146 -0.40 11.29 -6.65
C VAL A 146 -0.27 10.85 -5.20
N LEU A 147 0.90 11.01 -4.59
CA LEU A 147 1.12 10.65 -3.18
C LEU A 147 0.11 11.34 -2.27
N ARG A 148 -0.15 12.63 -2.50
CA ARG A 148 -1.13 13.40 -1.72
C ARG A 148 -2.56 12.90 -1.88
N GLU A 149 -2.99 12.59 -3.11
CA GLU A 149 -4.32 12.04 -3.38
C GLU A 149 -4.53 10.69 -2.70
N LEU A 150 -3.52 9.82 -2.69
CA LEU A 150 -3.60 8.50 -2.05
C LEU A 150 -3.62 8.61 -0.53
N LEU A 151 -2.82 9.51 0.06
CA LEU A 151 -2.83 9.77 1.50
C LEU A 151 -4.19 10.33 1.96
N ASP A 152 -4.74 11.31 1.24
CA ASP A 152 -6.03 11.91 1.58
C ASP A 152 -7.18 10.90 1.54
N LYS A 153 -7.12 9.95 0.59
CA LYS A 153 -8.10 8.87 0.47
C LYS A 153 -7.77 7.65 1.33
N LYS A 154 -6.68 7.68 2.09
CA LYS A 154 -6.19 6.58 2.93
C LYS A 154 -5.95 5.27 2.15
N LEU A 155 -5.66 5.39 0.85
CA LEU A 155 -5.33 4.27 -0.03
C LEU A 155 -3.87 3.86 0.07
N TRP A 156 -3.02 4.77 0.57
CA TRP A 156 -1.63 4.52 0.87
C TRP A 156 -1.29 5.11 2.24
N LYS A 157 -0.29 4.54 2.89
CA LYS A 157 0.23 5.00 4.18
C LYS A 157 1.72 5.20 4.07
N ILE A 158 2.21 6.24 4.73
CA ILE A 158 3.64 6.53 4.83
C ILE A 158 4.33 5.33 5.51
N PRO A 159 5.33 4.71 4.86
CA PRO A 159 6.06 3.58 5.41
C PRO A 159 6.66 3.87 6.79
N ASP A 160 6.63 2.90 7.71
CA ASP A 160 7.09 3.09 9.10
C ASP A 160 8.60 3.36 9.24
N ARG A 161 9.38 3.10 8.19
CA ARG A 161 10.79 3.53 8.10
C ARG A 161 10.96 5.05 8.16
N ILE A 162 9.91 5.81 7.81
CA ILE A 162 9.90 7.27 7.87
C ILE A 162 9.51 7.68 9.29
N LYS A 163 10.51 8.18 10.03
CA LYS A 163 10.34 8.58 11.45
C LYS A 163 9.42 9.79 11.61
N ASP A 164 9.59 10.79 10.74
CA ASP A 164 8.84 12.04 10.79
C ASP A 164 7.83 12.07 9.64
N LYS A 165 6.62 11.55 9.92
CA LYS A 165 5.54 11.46 8.95
C LYS A 165 4.99 12.85 8.60
N GLU A 166 4.95 13.77 9.56
CA GLU A 166 4.44 15.13 9.35
C GLU A 166 5.35 15.93 8.42
N LYS A 167 6.67 15.87 8.63
CA LYS A 167 7.63 16.50 7.74
C LYS A 167 7.59 15.91 6.33
N PHE A 168 7.39 14.60 6.21
CA PHE A 168 7.22 13.97 4.90
C PHE A 168 5.97 14.49 4.17
N GLU A 169 4.84 14.60 4.87
CA GLU A 169 3.63 15.18 4.29
C GLU A 169 3.80 16.65 3.91
N GLU A 170 4.51 17.44 4.73
CA GLU A 170 4.74 18.84 4.40
C GLU A 170 5.71 19.01 3.23
N ASN A 171 6.72 18.16 3.08
CA ASN A 171 7.57 18.16 1.88
C ASN A 171 6.76 17.89 0.61
N ILE A 172 5.82 16.94 0.65
CA ILE A 172 4.88 16.70 -0.45
C ILE A 172 4.06 17.97 -0.73
N ASN A 173 3.51 18.61 0.31
CA ASN A 173 2.74 19.84 0.14
C ASN A 173 3.57 20.98 -0.45
N GLN A 174 4.82 21.15 -0.02
CA GLN A 174 5.74 22.17 -0.52
C GLN A 174 6.04 21.93 -2.00
N SER A 175 6.39 20.70 -2.39
CA SER A 175 6.63 20.32 -3.78
C SER A 175 5.40 20.62 -4.66
N ILE A 176 4.20 20.26 -4.20
CA ILE A 176 2.96 20.56 -4.93
C ILE A 176 2.72 22.06 -5.07
N ARG A 177 2.93 22.86 -4.02
CA ARG A 177 2.76 24.32 -4.09
C ARG A 177 3.73 24.95 -5.08
N GLN A 178 4.95 24.41 -5.18
CA GLN A 178 5.98 24.90 -6.08
C GLN A 178 5.71 24.52 -7.55
N TYR A 179 5.42 23.24 -7.81
CA TYR A 179 5.39 22.70 -9.18
C TYR A 179 3.97 22.49 -9.74
N ASN A 180 2.95 22.34 -8.90
CA ASN A 180 1.56 22.12 -9.31
C ASN A 180 0.57 23.05 -8.54
N PRO A 181 0.75 24.38 -8.59
CA PRO A 181 -0.04 25.33 -7.80
C PRO A 181 -1.54 25.30 -8.15
N ASP A 182 -1.89 25.03 -9.42
CA ASP A 182 -3.30 24.95 -9.84
C ASP A 182 -4.00 23.73 -9.23
N TYR A 183 -3.31 22.58 -9.19
CA TYR A 183 -3.80 21.41 -8.47
C TYR A 183 -3.94 21.70 -6.98
N TRP A 184 -2.97 22.39 -6.36
CA TRP A 184 -3.06 22.76 -4.95
C TRP A 184 -4.33 23.54 -4.64
N ARG A 185 -4.64 24.57 -5.45
CA ARG A 185 -5.86 25.37 -5.27
C ARG A 185 -7.12 24.53 -5.45
N ALA A 186 -7.18 23.69 -6.49
CA ALA A 186 -8.31 22.80 -6.73
C ALA A 186 -8.54 21.83 -5.56
N ARG A 187 -7.45 21.31 -4.97
CA ARG A 187 -7.51 20.45 -3.78
C ARG A 187 -8.07 21.19 -2.57
N GLN A 188 -7.59 22.41 -2.28
CA GLN A 188 -8.11 23.19 -1.15
C GLN A 188 -9.61 23.45 -1.30
N ALA A 189 -10.04 23.93 -2.47
CA ALA A 189 -11.45 24.15 -2.76
C ALA A 189 -12.30 22.87 -2.62
N GLY A 190 -11.79 21.73 -3.09
CA GLY A 190 -12.48 20.44 -2.94
C GLY A 190 -12.64 20.00 -1.48
N ARG A 191 -11.67 20.30 -0.61
CA ARG A 191 -11.76 20.00 0.83
C ARG A 191 -12.74 20.94 1.53
N GLU A 192 -12.71 22.22 1.22
CA GLU A 192 -13.66 23.21 1.74
C GLU A 192 -15.10 22.84 1.37
N ALA A 193 -15.35 22.49 0.10
CA ALA A 193 -16.65 22.03 -0.36
C ALA A 193 -17.12 20.75 0.34
N ALA A 194 -16.22 19.80 0.61
CA ALA A 194 -16.54 18.57 1.33
C ALA A 194 -16.85 18.81 2.82
N VAL A 195 -16.30 19.88 3.42
CA VAL A 195 -16.62 20.30 4.79
C VAL A 195 -17.97 21.02 4.81
N GLU A 196 -18.22 21.93 3.88
CA GLU A 196 -19.49 22.65 3.77
C GLU A 196 -20.66 21.70 3.46
N GLY A 197 -20.47 20.72 2.57
CA GLY A 197 -21.49 19.71 2.28
C GLY A 197 -21.81 18.76 3.44
N LYS A 198 -20.95 18.69 4.46
CA LYS A 198 -21.20 17.94 5.70
C LYS A 198 -21.86 18.79 6.78
N ARG A 199 -22.03 20.10 6.55
CA ARG A 199 -22.64 21.01 7.51
C ARG A 199 -24.16 20.77 7.55
N PRO A 200 -24.77 20.62 8.74
CA PRO A 200 -26.22 20.41 8.83
C PRO A 200 -26.97 21.57 8.20
N LEU A 201 -28.02 21.27 7.43
CA LEU A 201 -28.91 22.32 6.91
C LEU A 201 -29.55 23.06 8.09
N PRO A 202 -29.63 24.41 8.04
CA PRO A 202 -30.30 25.17 9.08
C PRO A 202 -31.76 24.72 9.19
N ALA A 203 -32.22 24.47 10.42
CA ALA A 203 -33.60 24.11 10.69
C ALA A 203 -34.50 25.23 10.16
N LYS A 204 -35.47 24.89 9.30
CA LYS A 204 -36.50 25.83 8.88
C LYS A 204 -37.29 26.25 10.13
N GLU A 205 -37.06 27.47 10.60
CA GLU A 205 -37.96 28.13 11.54
C GLU A 205 -39.32 28.27 10.85
N THR A 206 -40.25 27.40 11.24
CA THR A 206 -41.68 27.63 10.99
C THR A 206 -42.11 28.78 11.89
N ALA A 207 -42.10 29.99 11.33
CA ALA A 207 -42.75 31.15 11.93
C ALA A 207 -44.23 30.82 12.17
N ARG A 208 -44.69 31.06 13.41
CA ARG A 208 -46.05 30.83 13.88
C ARG A 208 -46.85 32.13 13.83
#